data_AF-A0A1M6V8S5-F1
#
_entry.id   AF-A0A1M6V8S5-F1
#
_cell.length_a   1.000
_cell.length_b   1.000
_cell.length_c   1.000
_cell.angle_alpha   90.00
_cell.angle_beta   90.00
_cell.angle_gamma   90.00
#
_symmetry.space_group_name_H-M   'P 1'
#
loop_
_entity.id
_entity.type
_entity.pdbx_description
1 polymer ?
#
loop_
_entity_poly.entity_id
_entity_poly.type
_entity_poly.pdbx_seq_one_letter_code
_entity_poly.pdbx_strand_id
1 'polypeptide(L)'
;MLFRRISVAFLCAAAFCFAAPNDSAAKTQAKATAQVPQVSQEEMMIFKALLQSPLFKDNFVQSCTVQSMEWLGVNQADKTCKCAYDRLVKDGKFINQIMSSISGDNIDFEKWGFDFVEPCIPQNYPAETDNAFVKECLKAGDVDKATCECMLKSIKKDYTVRDLMKTAFEDQKKLEVDLMLKAAQCLSK
;
A
#
# COMPACT_ATOMS: atom_id res chain seq x y z
N MET A 1 -9.84 -14.29 -9.27
CA MET A 1 -9.47 -14.30 -7.83
C MET A 1 -7.96 -14.15 -7.59
N LEU A 2 -7.09 -14.60 -8.50
CA LEU A 2 -5.63 -14.44 -8.42
C LEU A 2 -5.16 -12.97 -8.44
N PHE A 3 -5.71 -12.19 -9.39
CA PHE A 3 -5.36 -10.78 -9.57
C PHE A 3 -5.77 -9.93 -8.38
N ARG A 4 -6.95 -10.18 -7.81
CA ARG A 4 -7.40 -9.53 -6.57
C ARG A 4 -6.47 -9.84 -5.39
N ARG A 5 -5.85 -11.02 -5.33
CA ARG A 5 -4.91 -11.39 -4.25
C ARG A 5 -3.49 -10.87 -4.44
N ILE A 6 -2.99 -10.77 -5.68
CA ILE A 6 -1.68 -10.18 -5.99
C ILE A 6 -1.75 -8.65 -5.87
N SER A 7 -2.83 -8.04 -6.38
CA SER A 7 -3.13 -6.63 -6.12
C SER A 7 -3.28 -6.42 -4.62
N VAL A 8 -4.05 -7.22 -3.88
CA VAL A 8 -4.13 -7.11 -2.42
C VAL A 8 -2.78 -7.34 -1.75
N ALA A 9 -1.92 -8.28 -2.16
CA ALA A 9 -0.60 -8.48 -1.53
C ALA A 9 0.36 -7.28 -1.75
N PHE A 10 0.38 -6.69 -2.95
CA PHE A 10 1.12 -5.46 -3.24
C PHE A 10 0.48 -4.22 -2.60
N LEU A 11 -0.85 -4.13 -2.58
CA LEU A 11 -1.65 -3.08 -1.95
C LEU A 11 -1.50 -3.14 -0.42
N CYS A 12 -1.44 -4.32 0.17
CA CYS A 12 -1.23 -4.56 1.60
C CYS A 12 0.14 -4.04 2.04
N ALA A 13 1.21 -4.28 1.27
CA ALA A 13 2.54 -3.79 1.61
C ALA A 13 2.65 -2.24 1.61
N ALA A 14 1.79 -1.52 0.86
CA ALA A 14 1.80 -0.06 0.80
C ALA A 14 0.66 0.64 1.58
N ALA A 15 -0.50 0.00 1.77
CA ALA A 15 -1.67 0.59 2.42
C ALA A 15 -1.77 0.28 3.92
N PHE A 16 -1.03 -0.71 4.44
CA PHE A 16 -1.13 -1.09 5.86
C PHE A 16 -0.36 -0.22 6.85
N CYS A 17 0.26 0.86 6.40
CA CYS A 17 0.69 1.90 7.33
C CYS A 17 -0.50 2.70 7.92
N PHE A 18 -1.71 2.62 7.34
CA PHE A 18 -2.88 3.37 7.82
C PHE A 18 -4.22 2.62 7.89
N ALA A 19 -4.32 1.39 7.37
CA ALA A 19 -5.55 0.60 7.49
C ALA A 19 -5.48 -0.37 8.68
N ALA A 20 -6.00 0.04 9.83
CA ALA A 20 -6.40 -0.92 10.86
C ALA A 20 -7.50 -1.84 10.30
N PRO A 21 -7.51 -3.15 10.61
CA PRO A 21 -8.55 -4.05 10.16
C PRO A 21 -9.82 -3.78 10.97
N ASN A 22 -10.76 -3.01 10.42
CA ASN A 22 -12.12 -2.99 10.96
C ASN A 22 -12.95 -4.09 10.29
N ASP A 23 -12.79 -5.30 10.81
CA ASP A 23 -13.92 -6.22 10.93
C ASP A 23 -14.91 -5.58 11.91
N SER A 24 -15.99 -4.99 11.40
CA SER A 24 -17.25 -4.88 12.13
C SER A 24 -18.37 -4.46 11.20
N ALA A 25 -19.14 -5.46 10.78
CA ALA A 25 -20.56 -5.28 10.53
C ALA A 25 -21.22 -4.65 11.76
N ALA A 26 -21.60 -3.38 11.68
CA ALA A 26 -22.59 -2.79 12.59
C ALA A 26 -23.33 -1.65 11.88
N LYS A 27 -24.44 -2.01 11.23
CA LYS A 27 -25.51 -1.07 10.95
C LYS A 27 -26.09 -0.61 12.28
N THR A 28 -25.81 0.61 12.71
CA THR A 28 -26.71 1.36 13.59
C THR A 28 -26.64 2.85 13.24
N GLN A 29 -27.70 3.33 12.61
CA GLN A 29 -27.98 4.77 12.53
C GLN A 29 -28.29 5.27 13.94
N ALA A 30 -27.46 6.16 14.47
CA ALA A 30 -27.84 7.06 15.54
C ALA A 30 -27.64 8.49 15.04
N LYS A 31 -28.77 9.16 14.75
CA LYS A 31 -28.82 10.62 14.65
C LYS A 31 -28.41 11.18 16.01
N ALA A 32 -27.19 11.68 16.12
CA ALA A 32 -26.78 12.58 17.17
C ALA A 32 -26.29 13.86 16.50
N THR A 33 -27.05 14.94 16.67
CA THR A 33 -26.53 16.30 16.53
C THR A 33 -25.34 16.45 17.48
N ALA A 34 -24.13 16.40 16.93
CA ALA A 34 -22.90 16.63 17.66
C ALA A 34 -22.07 17.66 16.89
N GLN A 35 -21.75 18.76 17.56
CA GLN A 35 -20.81 19.76 17.07
C GLN A 35 -19.51 19.06 16.68
N VAL A 36 -19.01 19.36 15.47
CA VAL A 36 -17.68 18.96 15.01
C VAL A 36 -16.66 19.49 16.03
N PRO A 37 -15.86 18.63 16.70
CA PRO A 37 -14.81 19.09 17.58
C PRO A 37 -13.79 19.87 16.75
N GLN A 38 -13.63 21.16 17.03
CA GLN A 38 -12.47 21.92 16.56
C GLN A 38 -11.25 21.38 17.30
N VAL A 39 -10.38 20.67 16.59
CA VAL A 39 -9.09 20.24 17.10
C VAL A 39 -8.29 21.48 17.52
N SER A 40 -7.88 21.53 18.78
CA SER A 40 -7.06 22.61 19.32
C SER A 40 -5.59 22.51 18.87
N GLN A 41 -4.89 23.64 18.87
CA GLN A 41 -3.46 23.69 18.52
C GLN A 41 -2.58 22.83 19.46
N GLU A 42 -3.01 22.66 20.71
CA GLU A 42 -2.34 21.81 21.71
C GLU A 42 -2.46 20.32 21.37
N GLU A 43 -3.66 19.87 20.97
CA GLU A 43 -3.88 18.47 20.55
C GLU A 43 -3.04 18.11 19.31
N MET A 44 -2.88 19.06 18.38
CA MET A 44 -2.01 18.88 17.21
C MET A 44 -0.53 18.73 17.59
N MET A 45 -0.06 19.49 18.58
CA MET A 45 1.32 19.37 19.07
C MET A 45 1.55 18.05 19.81
N ILE A 46 0.59 17.60 20.62
CA ILE A 46 0.65 16.30 21.30
C ILE A 46 0.68 15.17 20.27
N PHE A 47 -0.21 15.20 19.28
CA PHE A 47 -0.26 14.20 18.22
C PHE A 47 1.05 14.14 17.43
N LYS A 48 1.61 15.30 17.06
CA LYS A 48 2.91 15.37 16.37
C LYS A 48 4.05 14.82 17.23
N ALA A 49 4.07 15.12 18.52
CA ALA A 49 5.09 14.60 19.44
C ALA A 49 5.00 13.07 19.57
N LEU A 50 3.79 12.51 19.60
CA LEU A 50 3.57 11.05 19.62
C LEU A 50 4.06 10.40 18.31
N LEU A 51 3.72 10.96 17.15
CA LEU A 51 4.20 10.46 15.85
C LEU A 51 5.73 10.53 15.72
N GLN A 52 6.34 11.57 16.30
CA GLN A 52 7.78 11.78 16.30
C GLN A 52 8.51 10.98 17.39
N SER A 53 7.78 10.27 18.25
CA SER A 53 8.39 9.48 19.31
C SER A 53 9.20 8.31 18.73
N PRO A 54 10.35 7.95 19.35
CA PRO A 54 11.13 6.78 18.94
C PRO A 54 10.29 5.51 18.93
N LEU A 55 9.41 5.34 19.93
CA LEU A 55 8.53 4.18 20.03
C LEU A 55 7.60 4.05 18.82
N PHE A 56 6.98 5.14 18.38
CA PHE A 56 6.12 5.11 17.20
C PHE A 56 6.93 4.84 15.94
N LYS A 57 8.09 5.51 15.79
CA LYS A 57 9.02 5.29 14.66
C LYS A 57 9.39 3.81 14.53
N ASP A 58 9.89 3.22 15.62
CA ASP A 58 10.42 1.87 15.61
C ASP A 58 9.32 0.86 15.31
N ASN A 59 8.14 1.01 15.94
CA ASN A 59 6.98 0.16 15.66
C ASN A 59 6.49 0.29 14.21
N PHE A 60 6.41 1.52 13.69
CA PHE A 60 5.97 1.77 12.31
C PHE A 60 6.94 1.12 11.31
N VAL A 61 8.24 1.42 11.43
CA VAL A 61 9.27 0.92 10.51
C VAL A 61 9.36 -0.59 10.60
N GLN A 62 9.36 -1.17 11.80
CA GLN A 62 9.42 -2.62 11.99
C GLN A 62 8.20 -3.32 11.39
N SER A 63 6.99 -2.85 11.70
CA SER A 63 5.75 -3.47 11.21
C SER A 63 5.65 -3.40 9.70
N CYS A 64 5.93 -2.23 9.11
CA CYS A 64 5.98 -2.05 7.67
C CYS A 64 7.03 -2.96 7.01
N THR A 65 8.22 -3.09 7.62
CA THR A 65 9.31 -3.92 7.08
C THR A 65 8.92 -5.39 7.07
N VAL A 66 8.35 -5.90 8.16
CA VAL A 66 7.91 -7.30 8.27
C VAL A 66 6.84 -7.63 7.23
N GLN A 67 5.92 -6.72 6.96
CA GLN A 67 4.86 -6.93 5.98
C GLN A 67 5.36 -6.86 4.52
N SER A 68 6.41 -6.09 4.28
CA SER A 68 6.91 -5.81 2.92
C SER A 68 8.10 -6.69 2.52
N MET A 69 8.79 -7.32 3.48
CA MET A 69 10.05 -8.02 3.22
C MET A 69 9.92 -9.22 2.28
N GLU A 70 8.75 -9.88 2.20
CA GLU A 70 8.56 -11.01 1.26
C GLU A 70 8.67 -10.53 -0.20
N TRP A 71 8.18 -9.33 -0.50
CA TRP A 71 8.14 -8.78 -1.86
C TRP A 71 9.35 -7.91 -2.19
N LEU A 72 9.84 -7.15 -1.21
CA LEU A 72 10.92 -6.19 -1.41
C LEU A 72 12.29 -6.68 -0.95
N GLY A 73 12.34 -7.71 -0.11
CA GLY A 73 13.54 -8.05 0.66
C GLY A 73 13.73 -7.11 1.86
N VAL A 74 14.38 -7.62 2.91
CA VAL A 74 14.51 -6.91 4.20
C VAL A 74 15.12 -5.52 4.05
N ASN A 75 16.20 -5.40 3.28
CA ASN A 75 16.93 -4.14 3.12
C ASN A 75 16.13 -3.06 2.38
N GLN A 76 15.41 -3.46 1.32
CA GLN A 76 14.62 -2.50 0.54
C GLN A 76 13.31 -2.17 1.25
N ALA A 77 12.70 -3.14 1.95
CA ALA A 77 11.55 -2.91 2.82
C ALA A 77 11.89 -1.89 3.92
N ASP A 78 12.99 -2.08 4.67
CA ASP A 78 13.44 -1.15 5.70
C ASP A 78 13.64 0.28 5.17
N LYS A 79 14.30 0.42 4.01
CA LYS A 79 14.48 1.74 3.36
C LYS A 79 13.16 2.39 2.96
N THR A 80 12.25 1.62 2.38
CA THR A 80 10.93 2.10 1.95
C THR A 80 10.11 2.57 3.15
N CYS A 81 10.09 1.77 4.22
CA CYS A 81 9.36 2.07 5.45
C CYS A 81 9.95 3.25 6.23
N LYS A 82 11.28 3.38 6.29
CA LYS A 82 11.94 4.57 6.85
C LYS A 82 11.63 5.83 6.06
N CYS A 83 11.63 5.75 4.72
CA CYS A 83 11.24 6.87 3.87
C CYS A 83 9.78 7.29 4.12
N ALA A 84 8.86 6.33 4.20
CA ALA A 84 7.45 6.60 4.48
C ALA A 84 7.28 7.25 5.86
N TYR A 85 7.94 6.73 6.90
CA TYR A 85 7.93 7.35 8.22
C TYR A 85 8.49 8.78 8.21
N ASP A 86 9.63 8.98 7.56
CA ASP A 86 10.26 10.30 7.48
C ASP A 86 9.35 11.32 6.81
N ARG A 87 8.66 10.93 5.73
CA ARG A 87 7.67 11.79 5.07
C ARG A 87 6.50 12.09 6.01
N LEU A 88 6.06 11.11 6.81
CA LEU A 88 4.88 11.20 7.69
C LEU A 88 5.08 12.30 8.72
N VAL A 89 6.28 12.36 9.30
CA VAL A 89 6.60 13.30 10.37
C VAL A 89 7.17 14.64 9.89
N LYS A 90 7.69 14.69 8.66
CA LYS A 90 8.26 15.92 8.06
C LYS A 90 7.24 16.71 7.24
N ASP A 91 6.26 16.05 6.64
CA ASP A 91 5.24 16.72 5.83
C ASP A 91 4.09 17.20 6.73
N GLY A 92 4.14 18.49 7.10
CA GLY A 92 3.07 19.12 7.88
C GLY A 92 1.70 19.06 7.20
N LYS A 93 1.64 18.90 5.87
CA LYS A 93 0.36 18.71 5.16
C LYS A 93 -0.30 17.40 5.54
N PHE A 94 0.50 16.36 5.80
CA PHE A 94 -0.03 15.05 6.14
C PHE A 94 -0.77 15.07 7.48
N ILE A 95 -0.14 15.66 8.50
CA ILE A 95 -0.75 15.84 9.82
C ILE A 95 -2.00 16.71 9.70
N ASN A 96 -1.93 17.81 8.96
CA ASN A 96 -3.09 18.69 8.75
C ASN A 96 -4.25 17.96 8.06
N GLN A 97 -3.97 17.08 7.10
CA GLN A 97 -4.98 16.27 6.43
C GLN A 97 -5.62 15.26 7.37
N ILE A 98 -4.84 14.55 8.19
CA ILE A 98 -5.41 13.70 9.26
C ILE A 98 -6.35 14.51 10.15
N MET A 99 -5.95 15.68 10.61
CA MET A 99 -6.80 16.47 11.50
C MET A 99 -8.07 16.95 10.79
N SER A 100 -7.97 17.39 9.53
CA SER A 100 -9.15 17.80 8.76
C SER A 100 -10.16 16.66 8.53
N SER A 101 -9.68 15.43 8.36
CA SER A 101 -10.56 14.26 8.25
C SER A 101 -11.31 13.97 9.55
N ILE A 102 -10.67 14.17 10.71
CA ILE A 102 -11.28 14.02 12.03
C ILE A 102 -12.33 15.11 12.25
N SER A 103 -12.13 16.30 11.66
CA SER A 103 -13.09 17.40 11.63
C SER A 103 -14.22 17.23 10.59
N GLY A 104 -14.29 16.09 9.89
CA GLY A 104 -15.41 15.75 9.01
C GLY A 104 -15.21 16.04 7.52
N ASP A 105 -14.00 16.43 7.09
CA ASP A 105 -13.68 16.53 5.67
C ASP A 105 -13.59 15.12 5.04
N ASN A 106 -14.19 14.96 3.87
CA ASN A 106 -14.20 13.70 3.15
C ASN A 106 -12.88 13.51 2.38
N ILE A 107 -11.89 12.92 3.05
CA ILE A 107 -10.58 12.60 2.44
C ILE A 107 -10.65 11.23 1.79
N ASP A 108 -10.29 11.17 0.51
CA ASP A 108 -9.96 9.91 -0.16
C ASP A 108 -8.60 9.40 0.36
N PHE A 109 -8.65 8.68 1.48
CA PHE A 109 -7.46 8.13 2.15
C PHE A 109 -6.69 7.13 1.30
N GLU A 110 -7.34 6.48 0.33
CA GLU A 110 -6.69 5.52 -0.55
C GLU A 110 -5.78 6.24 -1.53
N LYS A 111 -6.32 7.24 -2.25
CA LYS A 111 -5.54 8.07 -3.18
C LYS A 111 -4.45 8.85 -2.46
N TRP A 112 -4.81 9.50 -1.36
CA TRP A 112 -3.90 10.33 -0.59
C TRP A 112 -2.79 9.51 0.08
N GLY A 113 -3.12 8.32 0.62
CA GLY A 113 -2.15 7.40 1.19
C GLY A 113 -1.14 6.92 0.15
N PHE A 114 -1.59 6.65 -1.09
CA PHE A 114 -0.68 6.30 -2.18
C PHE A 114 0.26 7.46 -2.57
N ASP A 115 -0.26 8.66 -2.83
CA ASP A 115 0.54 9.84 -3.20
C ASP A 115 1.63 10.13 -2.17
N PHE A 116 1.34 9.84 -0.91
CA PHE A 116 2.26 10.00 0.20
C PHE A 116 3.43 9.00 0.16
N VAL A 117 3.16 7.70 -0.10
CA VAL A 117 4.18 6.65 -0.14
C VAL A 117 4.83 6.45 -1.51
N GLU A 118 4.21 6.89 -2.61
CA GLU A 118 4.69 6.73 -3.99
C GLU A 118 6.18 7.09 -4.17
N PRO A 119 6.69 8.20 -3.59
CA PRO A 119 8.10 8.57 -3.74
C PRO A 119 9.06 7.60 -3.05
N CYS A 120 8.59 6.87 -2.04
CA CYS A 120 9.35 5.88 -1.29
C CYS A 120 9.35 4.50 -1.94
N ILE A 121 8.39 4.23 -2.85
CA ILE A 121 8.31 2.97 -3.59
C ILE A 121 9.54 2.87 -4.51
N PRO A 122 10.25 1.72 -4.51
CA PRO A 122 11.37 1.49 -5.41
C PRO A 122 10.93 1.60 -6.87
N GLN A 123 11.83 2.03 -7.74
CA GLN A 123 11.58 2.02 -9.18
C GLN A 123 11.73 0.61 -9.74
N ASN A 124 12.85 -0.04 -9.43
CA ASN A 124 13.16 -1.36 -9.99
C ASN A 124 12.66 -2.48 -9.09
N TYR A 125 12.30 -3.61 -9.70
CA TYR A 125 11.95 -4.84 -8.99
C TYR A 125 13.16 -5.40 -8.23
N PRO A 126 13.06 -5.58 -6.91
CA PRO A 126 14.00 -6.39 -6.15
C PRO A 126 14.04 -7.83 -6.65
N ALA A 127 15.16 -8.52 -6.42
CA ALA A 127 15.30 -9.93 -6.83
C ALA A 127 14.30 -10.83 -6.08
N GLU A 128 13.96 -10.44 -4.85
CA GLU A 128 13.00 -11.11 -3.98
C GLU A 128 11.59 -11.13 -4.59
N THR A 129 11.22 -10.12 -5.36
CA THR A 129 9.90 -10.05 -6.01
C THR A 129 9.70 -11.22 -6.98
N ASP A 130 10.75 -11.68 -7.66
CA ASP A 130 10.59 -12.71 -8.68
C ASP A 130 10.11 -14.02 -8.07
N ASN A 131 10.71 -14.42 -6.95
CA ASN A 131 10.31 -15.61 -6.21
C ASN A 131 8.94 -15.44 -5.56
N ALA A 132 8.67 -14.29 -4.95
CA ALA A 132 7.38 -14.00 -4.32
C ALA A 132 6.23 -14.05 -5.34
N PHE A 133 6.43 -13.43 -6.52
CA PHE A 133 5.44 -13.42 -7.58
C PHE A 133 5.16 -14.83 -8.10
N VAL A 134 6.19 -15.60 -8.44
CA VAL A 134 6.03 -16.96 -8.97
C VAL A 134 5.34 -17.85 -7.94
N LYS A 135 5.72 -17.75 -6.67
CA LYS A 135 5.08 -18.49 -5.56
C LYS A 135 3.60 -18.15 -5.44
N GLU A 136 3.21 -16.88 -5.46
CA GLU A 136 1.79 -16.51 -5.41
C GLU A 136 1.02 -16.88 -6.67
N CYS A 137 1.64 -16.75 -7.84
CA CYS A 137 1.05 -17.16 -9.11
C CYS A 137 0.74 -18.67 -9.12
N LEU A 138 1.64 -19.50 -8.62
CA LEU A 138 1.43 -20.95 -8.52
C LEU A 138 0.30 -21.35 -7.56
N LYS A 139 -0.03 -20.52 -6.56
CA LYS A 139 -1.20 -20.77 -5.70
C LYS A 139 -2.53 -20.65 -6.44
N ALA A 140 -2.54 -20.18 -7.69
CA ALA A 140 -3.72 -20.18 -8.56
C ALA A 140 -4.27 -21.57 -8.87
N GLY A 141 -3.44 -22.62 -8.76
CA GLY A 141 -3.80 -24.00 -9.10
C GLY A 141 -3.69 -24.33 -10.59
N ASP A 142 -4.03 -23.41 -11.49
CA ASP A 142 -4.20 -23.70 -12.93
C ASP A 142 -3.03 -23.20 -13.82
N VAL A 143 -1.91 -22.77 -13.23
CA VAL A 143 -0.81 -22.13 -13.95
C VAL A 143 0.52 -22.77 -13.56
N ASP A 144 1.32 -23.17 -14.55
CA ASP A 144 2.64 -23.77 -14.29
C ASP A 144 3.72 -22.70 -14.06
N LYS A 145 4.90 -23.15 -13.61
CA LYS A 145 6.01 -22.26 -13.27
C LYS A 145 6.48 -21.44 -14.48
N ALA A 146 6.54 -22.06 -15.66
CA ALA A 146 6.99 -21.40 -16.88
C ALA A 146 6.05 -20.25 -17.29
N THR A 147 4.74 -20.46 -17.14
CA THR A 147 3.72 -19.43 -17.38
C THR A 147 3.84 -18.29 -16.36
N CYS A 148 4.03 -18.60 -15.08
CA CYS A 148 4.23 -17.58 -14.04
C CYS A 148 5.49 -16.73 -14.28
N GLU A 149 6.59 -17.35 -14.69
CA GLU A 149 7.83 -16.64 -15.07
C GLU A 149 7.64 -15.80 -16.33
N CYS A 150 6.91 -16.31 -17.34
CA CYS A 150 6.56 -15.56 -18.54
C CYS A 150 5.71 -14.32 -18.20
N MET A 151 4.71 -14.47 -17.33
CA MET A 151 3.85 -13.38 -16.88
C MET A 151 4.67 -12.31 -16.17
N LEU A 152 5.50 -12.71 -15.20
CA LEU A 152 6.38 -11.79 -14.48
C LEU A 152 7.29 -11.01 -15.44
N LYS A 153 7.95 -11.70 -16.37
CA LYS A 153 8.81 -11.08 -17.38
C LYS A 153 8.04 -10.06 -18.23
N SER A 154 6.79 -10.38 -18.59
CA SER A 154 5.93 -9.51 -19.38
C SER A 154 5.44 -8.29 -18.58
N ILE A 155 5.26 -8.42 -17.26
CA ILE A 155 4.93 -7.30 -16.36
C ILE A 155 6.15 -6.38 -16.22
N LYS A 156 7.33 -6.93 -15.89
CA LYS A 156 8.58 -6.18 -15.68
C LYS A 156 9.03 -5.40 -16.93
N LYS A 157 8.56 -5.79 -18.11
CA LYS A 157 8.84 -5.07 -19.37
C LYS A 157 8.09 -3.75 -19.48
N ASP A 158 6.85 -3.71 -18.97
CA ASP A 158 5.92 -2.61 -19.23
C ASP A 158 5.66 -1.75 -17.98
N TYR A 159 6.03 -2.24 -16.79
CA TYR A 159 5.88 -1.52 -15.54
C TYR A 159 7.20 -1.48 -14.78
N THR A 160 7.47 -0.36 -14.12
CA THR A 160 8.31 -0.31 -12.92
C THR A 160 7.49 -0.75 -11.70
N VAL A 161 8.11 -1.02 -10.55
CA VAL A 161 7.34 -1.32 -9.32
C VAL A 161 6.41 -0.16 -8.98
N ARG A 162 6.92 1.08 -9.09
CA ARG A 162 6.11 2.28 -8.87
C ARG A 162 4.94 2.37 -9.84
N ASP A 163 5.16 2.20 -11.14
CA ASP A 163 4.09 2.33 -12.15
C ASP A 163 3.04 1.22 -12.01
N LEU A 164 3.46 0.00 -11.66
CA LEU A 164 2.57 -1.11 -11.39
C LEU A 164 1.66 -0.77 -10.20
N MET A 165 2.24 -0.29 -9.10
CA MET A 165 1.48 0.07 -7.90
C MET A 165 0.57 1.27 -8.18
N LYS A 166 1.08 2.32 -8.85
CA LYS A 166 0.28 3.47 -9.25
C LYS A 166 -0.94 3.06 -10.07
N THR A 167 -0.73 2.23 -11.08
CA THR A 167 -1.85 1.72 -11.91
C THR A 167 -2.82 0.88 -11.09
N ALA A 168 -2.32 0.10 -10.11
CA ALA A 168 -3.19 -0.68 -9.22
C ALA A 168 -4.12 0.20 -8.36
N PHE A 169 -3.64 1.36 -7.92
CA PHE A 169 -4.40 2.33 -7.12
C PHE A 169 -5.28 3.26 -7.97
N GLU A 170 -4.78 3.77 -9.09
CA GLU A 170 -5.47 4.77 -9.90
C GLU A 170 -6.39 4.18 -10.98
N ASP A 171 -6.06 3.01 -11.52
CA ASP A 171 -6.80 2.38 -12.62
C ASP A 171 -6.73 0.84 -12.54
N GLN A 172 -7.33 0.30 -11.48
CA GLN A 172 -7.35 -1.14 -11.22
C GLN A 172 -7.91 -1.94 -12.40
N LYS A 173 -8.91 -1.39 -13.11
CA LYS A 173 -9.53 -2.04 -14.26
C LYS A 173 -8.56 -2.18 -15.42
N LYS A 174 -7.79 -1.12 -15.73
CA LYS A 174 -6.72 -1.21 -16.73
C LYS A 174 -5.68 -2.23 -16.33
N LEU A 175 -5.21 -2.21 -15.08
CA LEU A 175 -4.24 -3.19 -14.60
C LEU A 175 -4.76 -4.62 -14.75
N GLU A 176 -6.01 -4.87 -14.38
CA GLU A 176 -6.63 -6.19 -14.52
C GLU A 176 -6.63 -6.66 -15.98
N VAL A 177 -7.05 -5.80 -16.91
CA VAL A 177 -7.05 -6.12 -18.35
C VAL A 177 -5.64 -6.39 -18.86
N ASP A 178 -4.67 -5.54 -18.51
CA ASP A 178 -3.27 -5.69 -18.94
C ASP A 178 -2.67 -7.00 -18.42
N LEU A 179 -2.95 -7.36 -17.16
CA LEU A 179 -2.51 -8.62 -16.57
C LEU A 179 -3.20 -9.83 -17.21
N MET A 180 -4.49 -9.76 -17.52
CA MET A 180 -5.21 -10.82 -18.25
C MET A 180 -4.66 -11.05 -19.65
N LEU A 181 -4.38 -9.98 -20.39
CA LEU A 181 -3.78 -10.06 -21.73
C LEU A 181 -2.40 -10.71 -21.69
N LYS A 182 -1.56 -10.32 -20.71
CA LYS A 182 -0.25 -10.94 -20.49
C LYS A 182 -0.37 -12.42 -20.13
N ALA A 183 -1.33 -12.79 -19.28
CA ALA A 183 -1.60 -14.18 -18.93
C ALA A 183 -2.00 -15.00 -20.16
N ALA A 184 -2.93 -14.50 -20.98
CA ALA A 184 -3.36 -15.15 -22.21
C ALA A 184 -2.21 -15.35 -23.20
N GLN A 185 -1.35 -14.33 -23.37
CA GLN A 185 -0.16 -14.43 -24.22
C GLN A 185 0.82 -15.51 -23.74
N CYS A 186 1.00 -15.65 -22.42
CA CYS A 186 1.89 -16.65 -21.83
C CYS A 186 1.32 -18.07 -21.89
N LEU A 187 0.00 -18.23 -21.75
CA LEU A 187 -0.68 -19.53 -21.87
C LEU A 187 -0.75 -20.04 -23.32
N SER A 188 -0.63 -19.14 -24.30
CA SER A 188 -0.66 -19.50 -25.74
C SER A 188 0.70 -19.97 -26.30
N LYS A 189 1.74 -20.01 -25.47
CA LYS A 189 3.09 -20.45 -25.83
C LYS A 189 3.35 -21.86 -25.35
#